data_AF-A0A5M8P6N9-F1
#
_entry.id   AF-A0A5M8P6N9-F1
#
_cell.length_a   1.000
_cell.length_b   1.000
_cell.length_c   1.000
_cell.angle_alpha   90.00
_cell.angle_beta   90.00
_cell.angle_gamma   90.00
#
_symmetry.space_group_name_H-M   'P 1'
#
loop_
_entity.id
_entity.type
_entity.pdbx_description
1 polymer ?
#
loop_
_entity_poly.entity_id
_entity_poly.type
_entity_poly.pdbx_seq_one_letter_code
_entity_poly.pdbx_strand_id
1 'polypeptide(L)'
;MLATFKIEFDEATKRRLEQFLATLEARAANIPGALKNIGEALLQTTRERFDSGKDPDGKMWQELAPLTVMLRRSSKPILLRTGRLRNSVSYNIINNRLELGPNTVDAAIHQFGGEIVPKDSQALRIPGLSGANRAIFLKKVTIPARPYIGFGEVDEQAATDALLDWLDIEQEARSV
;
A
#
# COMPACT_ATOMS: atom_id res chain seq x y z
N MET A 1 58.37 -3.81 4.71
CA MET A 1 58.02 -2.71 5.64
C MET A 1 56.56 -2.39 5.40
N LEU A 2 55.68 -2.55 6.40
CA LEU A 2 54.28 -2.11 6.28
C LEU A 2 54.22 -0.64 6.67
N ALA A 3 53.75 0.22 5.78
CA ALA A 3 53.49 1.62 6.09
C ALA A 3 52.18 1.72 6.87
N THR A 4 52.20 2.41 8.02
CA THR A 4 50.99 2.73 8.79
C THR A 4 50.73 4.22 8.69
N PHE A 5 49.50 4.59 8.32
CA PHE A 5 49.05 5.98 8.31
C PHE A 5 48.11 6.22 9.49
N LYS A 6 48.35 7.29 10.25
CA LYS A 6 47.48 7.74 11.33
C LYS A 6 46.61 8.88 10.81
N ILE A 7 45.30 8.75 10.96
CA ILE A 7 44.32 9.77 10.59
C ILE A 7 43.81 10.38 11.91
N GLU A 8 43.88 11.70 12.03
CA GLU A 8 43.33 12.44 13.18
C GLU A 8 42.27 13.42 12.69
N PHE A 9 41.10 13.40 13.32
CA PHE A 9 40.03 14.35 13.06
C PHE A 9 40.16 15.56 13.98
N ASP A 10 39.83 16.74 13.47
CA ASP A 10 39.77 17.96 14.29
C ASP A 10 38.59 17.92 15.28
N GLU A 11 38.62 18.81 16.28
CA GLU A 11 37.60 18.87 17.32
C GLU A 11 36.21 19.22 16.79
N ALA A 12 36.13 19.99 15.70
CA ALA A 12 34.84 20.30 15.08
C ALA A 12 34.22 19.05 14.45
N THR A 13 35.03 18.23 13.79
CA THR A 13 34.63 16.97 13.15
C THR A 13 34.22 15.93 14.18
N LYS A 14 34.99 15.77 15.26
CA LYS A 14 34.61 14.88 16.37
C LYS A 14 33.26 15.26 16.97
N ARG A 15 33.03 16.54 17.23
CA ARG A 15 31.74 17.03 17.77
C ARG A 15 30.57 16.75 16.82
N ARG A 16 30.75 16.94 15.51
CA ARG A 16 29.72 16.61 14.52
C ARG A 16 29.39 15.11 14.54
N LEU A 17 30.41 14.25 14.58
CA LEU A 17 30.22 12.80 14.67
C LEU A 17 29.46 12.40 15.93
N GLU A 18 29.82 12.94 17.10
CA GLU A 18 29.12 12.68 18.36
C GLU A 18 27.64 13.12 18.29
N GLN A 19 27.36 14.29 17.73
CA GLN A 19 26.00 14.80 17.54
C GLN A 19 25.16 13.92 16.59
N PHE A 20 25.78 13.46 15.50
CA PHE A 20 25.12 12.55 14.57
C PHE A 20 24.80 11.20 15.22
N LEU A 21 25.77 10.59 15.92
CA LEU A 21 25.55 9.33 16.63
C LEU A 21 24.47 9.44 17.71
N ALA A 22 24.44 10.55 18.47
CA ALA A 22 23.38 10.80 19.45
C ALA A 22 22.01 10.95 18.79
N THR A 23 21.95 11.57 17.60
CA THR A 23 20.71 11.71 16.82
C THR A 23 20.23 10.34 16.33
N LEU A 24 21.13 9.53 15.76
CA LEU A 24 20.83 8.17 15.33
C LEU A 24 20.29 7.31 16.48
N GLU A 25 20.96 7.34 17.64
CA GLU A 25 20.53 6.59 18.83
C GLU A 25 19.11 7.01 19.26
N ALA A 26 18.85 8.31 19.34
CA ALA A 26 17.54 8.84 19.72
C ALA A 26 16.44 8.43 18.73
N ARG A 27 16.72 8.46 17.41
CA ARG A 27 15.75 8.06 16.39
C ARG A 27 15.54 6.55 16.34
N ALA A 28 16.59 5.75 16.52
CA ALA A 28 16.52 4.29 16.58
C ALA A 28 15.72 3.80 17.81
N ALA A 29 15.77 4.53 18.92
CA ALA A 29 14.97 4.24 20.11
C ALA A 29 13.46 4.53 19.92
N ASN A 30 13.07 5.33 18.92
CA ASN A 30 11.67 5.70 18.66
C ASN A 30 11.07 4.86 17.52
N ILE A 31 10.77 3.60 17.83
CA ILE A 31 10.13 2.65 16.90
C ILE A 31 8.79 3.19 16.34
N PRO A 32 7.88 3.78 17.13
CA PRO A 32 6.65 4.34 16.58
C PRO A 32 6.89 5.44 15.52
N GLY A 33 7.95 6.24 15.67
CA GLY A 33 8.35 7.23 14.67
C GLY A 33 8.73 6.60 13.34
N ALA A 34 9.59 5.58 13.38
CA ALA A 34 9.99 4.82 12.19
C ALA A 34 8.78 4.15 11.51
N LEU A 35 7.93 3.48 12.28
CA LEU A 35 6.73 2.81 11.76
C LEU A 35 5.73 3.78 11.14
N LYS A 36 5.67 5.04 11.59
CA LYS A 36 4.83 6.08 11.00
C LYS A 36 5.28 6.41 9.58
N ASN A 37 6.57 6.64 9.39
CA ASN A 37 7.11 6.93 8.05
C ASN A 37 6.92 5.75 7.10
N ILE A 38 7.18 4.52 7.57
CA ILE A 38 6.90 3.30 6.80
C ILE A 38 5.40 3.20 6.46
N GLY A 39 4.52 3.47 7.42
CA GLY A 39 3.06 3.46 7.22
C GLY A 39 2.60 4.43 6.14
N GLU A 40 3.13 5.66 6.12
CA GLU A 40 2.84 6.63 5.05
C GLU A 40 3.33 6.14 3.69
N ALA A 41 4.55 5.59 3.62
CA ALA A 41 5.11 5.06 2.39
C ALA A 41 4.28 3.91 1.82
N LEU A 42 3.90 2.93 2.65
CA LEU A 42 3.06 1.80 2.24
C LEU A 42 1.62 2.22 1.87
N LEU A 43 1.09 3.25 2.53
CA LEU A 43 -0.19 3.83 2.14
C LEU A 43 -0.11 4.48 0.75
N GLN A 44 1.02 5.13 0.44
CA GLN A 44 1.27 5.73 -0.85
C GLN A 44 1.41 4.67 -1.96
N THR A 45 2.21 3.62 -1.77
CA THR A 45 2.32 2.51 -2.75
C THR A 45 0.97 1.84 -2.99
N THR A 46 0.17 1.66 -1.92
CA THR A 46 -1.20 1.13 -2.03
C THR A 46 -2.09 2.03 -2.88
N ARG A 47 -2.00 3.36 -2.73
CA ARG A 47 -2.77 4.31 -3.55
C ARG A 47 -2.37 4.26 -5.03
N GLU A 48 -1.07 4.13 -5.30
CA GLU A 48 -0.53 4.03 -6.67
C GLU A 48 -0.98 2.75 -7.38
N ARG A 49 -1.22 1.66 -6.64
CA ARG A 49 -1.81 0.43 -7.20
C ARG A 49 -3.22 0.64 -7.73
N PHE A 50 -4.05 1.44 -7.06
CA PHE A 50 -5.36 1.81 -7.58
C PHE A 50 -5.26 2.62 -8.88
N ASP A 51 -4.28 3.53 -8.95
CA ASP A 51 -4.11 4.42 -10.09
C ASP A 51 -3.53 3.65 -11.31
N SER A 52 -2.59 2.73 -11.07
CA SER A 52 -1.94 1.91 -12.11
C SER A 52 -2.69 0.62 -12.46
N GLY A 53 -3.56 0.14 -11.58
CA GLY A 53 -4.25 -1.14 -11.73
C GLY A 53 -3.33 -2.36 -11.59
N LYS A 54 -2.29 -2.25 -10.76
CA LYS A 54 -1.31 -3.32 -10.50
C LYS A 54 -1.44 -3.88 -9.09
N ASP A 55 -1.13 -5.16 -8.94
CA ASP A 55 -1.00 -5.80 -7.63
C ASP A 55 0.39 -5.56 -7.00
N PRO A 56 0.63 -6.04 -5.75
CA PRO A 56 1.91 -5.89 -5.07
C PRO A 56 3.12 -6.48 -5.80
N ASP A 57 2.90 -7.48 -6.66
CA ASP A 57 3.93 -8.13 -7.47
C ASP A 57 4.12 -7.42 -8.82
N GLY A 58 3.45 -6.29 -9.03
CA GLY A 58 3.53 -5.48 -10.25
C GLY A 58 2.69 -6.00 -11.41
N LYS A 59 1.90 -7.05 -11.22
CA LYS A 59 1.04 -7.64 -12.25
C LYS A 59 -0.26 -6.84 -12.40
N MET A 60 -0.69 -6.63 -13.64
CA MET A 60 -1.97 -5.96 -13.90
C MET A 60 -3.14 -6.76 -13.33
N TRP A 61 -4.05 -6.07 -12.65
CA TRP A 61 -5.31 -6.64 -12.19
C TRP A 61 -6.11 -7.21 -13.34
N GLN A 62 -6.81 -8.31 -13.05
CA GLN A 62 -7.71 -8.90 -14.03
C GLN A 62 -8.80 -7.90 -14.44
N GLU A 63 -9.00 -7.81 -15.76
CA GLU A 63 -10.00 -6.94 -16.37
C GLU A 63 -11.40 -7.17 -15.80
N LEU A 64 -12.27 -6.17 -15.95
CA LEU A 64 -13.67 -6.30 -15.59
C LEU A 64 -14.38 -7.22 -16.57
N ALA A 65 -15.23 -8.11 -16.05
CA ALA A 65 -16.10 -8.90 -16.90
C ALA A 65 -16.98 -8.00 -17.79
N PRO A 66 -17.32 -8.41 -19.03
CA PRO A 66 -18.13 -7.61 -19.95
C PRO A 66 -19.44 -7.10 -19.34
N LEU A 67 -20.09 -7.95 -18.53
CA LEU A 67 -21.32 -7.58 -17.80
C LEU A 67 -21.07 -6.43 -16.81
N THR A 68 -19.96 -6.45 -16.08
CA THR A 68 -19.59 -5.38 -15.16
C THR A 68 -19.32 -4.08 -15.92
N VAL A 69 -18.62 -4.15 -17.06
CA VAL A 69 -18.36 -2.97 -17.93
C VAL A 69 -19.66 -2.37 -18.43
N MET A 70 -20.62 -3.21 -18.84
CA MET A 70 -21.94 -2.77 -19.30
C MET A 70 -22.75 -2.07 -18.20
N LEU A 71 -22.72 -2.60 -16.97
CA LEU A 71 -23.56 -2.11 -15.86
C LEU A 71 -22.93 -0.94 -15.08
N ARG A 72 -21.60 -0.81 -15.04
CA ARG A 72 -20.90 0.16 -14.17
C ARG A 72 -21.12 1.63 -14.52
N ARG A 73 -21.57 1.94 -15.75
CA ARG A 73 -21.85 3.31 -16.25
C ARG A 73 -20.75 4.32 -15.90
N SER A 74 -19.49 3.92 -16.07
CA SER A 74 -18.33 4.71 -15.69
C SER A 74 -17.12 4.28 -16.52
N SER A 75 -16.31 5.24 -16.96
CA SER A 75 -15.04 5.02 -17.66
C SER A 75 -13.81 5.06 -16.74
N LYS A 76 -14.01 5.22 -15.42
CA LYS A 76 -12.89 5.29 -14.45
C LYS A 76 -12.08 3.98 -14.40
N PRO A 77 -10.85 3.98 -13.86
CA PRO A 77 -10.11 2.74 -13.67
C PRO A 77 -10.84 1.74 -12.75
N ILE A 78 -10.33 0.51 -12.75
CA ILE A 78 -10.84 -0.59 -11.91
C ILE A 78 -10.70 -0.20 -10.44
N LEU A 79 -11.71 -0.52 -9.62
CA LEU A 79 -11.83 -0.11 -8.20
C LEU A 79 -11.84 1.41 -7.91
N LEU A 80 -11.84 2.27 -8.95
CA LEU A 80 -11.82 3.73 -8.83
C LEU A 80 -13.11 4.43 -9.27
N ARG A 81 -14.23 3.72 -9.32
CA ARG A 81 -15.52 4.31 -9.73
C ARG A 81 -15.89 5.54 -8.90
N THR A 82 -15.71 5.48 -7.58
CA THR A 82 -15.94 6.60 -6.65
C THR A 82 -14.69 6.98 -5.85
N GLY A 83 -13.62 6.19 -5.90
CA GLY A 83 -12.43 6.33 -5.05
C GLY A 83 -12.64 5.92 -3.59
N ARG A 84 -13.85 5.53 -3.18
CA ARG A 84 -14.17 5.20 -1.78
C ARG A 84 -13.27 4.10 -1.20
N LEU A 85 -13.01 3.03 -1.95
CA LEU A 85 -12.16 1.93 -1.49
C LEU A 85 -10.70 2.38 -1.31
N ARG A 86 -10.11 3.05 -2.31
CA ARG A 86 -8.76 3.64 -2.20
C ARG A 86 -8.62 4.54 -0.97
N ASN A 87 -9.60 5.43 -0.77
CA ASN A 87 -9.59 6.40 0.32
C ASN A 87 -9.96 5.80 1.68
N SER A 88 -10.47 4.55 1.71
CA SER A 88 -10.77 3.82 2.95
C SER A 88 -9.53 3.19 3.57
N VAL A 89 -8.43 3.07 2.83
CA VAL A 89 -7.17 2.52 3.32
C VAL A 89 -6.49 3.52 4.24
N SER A 90 -6.09 3.05 5.41
CA SER A 90 -5.38 3.80 6.44
C SER A 90 -4.41 2.88 7.16
N TYR A 91 -3.50 3.44 7.96
CA TYR A 91 -2.64 2.66 8.84
C TYR A 91 -2.76 3.13 10.30
N ASN A 92 -2.47 2.23 11.23
CA ASN A 92 -2.38 2.51 12.66
C ASN A 92 -1.09 1.91 13.23
N ILE A 93 -0.61 2.49 14.34
CA ILE A 93 0.54 1.97 15.08
C ILE A 93 0.07 1.58 16.47
N ILE A 94 0.13 0.28 16.78
CA ILE A 94 -0.34 -0.27 18.05
C ILE A 94 0.72 -1.21 18.59
N ASN A 95 1.23 -0.94 19.80
CA ASN A 95 2.23 -1.77 20.47
C ASN A 95 3.46 -2.08 19.59
N ASN A 96 4.04 -1.04 18.96
CA ASN A 96 5.16 -1.18 18.01
C ASN A 96 4.85 -2.10 16.81
N ARG A 97 3.60 -2.16 16.37
CA ARG A 97 3.18 -2.85 15.15
C ARG A 97 2.46 -1.89 14.23
N LEU A 98 2.77 -1.99 12.95
CA LEU A 98 2.09 -1.27 11.89
C LEU A 98 0.94 -2.14 11.36
N GLU A 99 -0.27 -1.60 11.39
CA GLU A 99 -1.47 -2.23 10.84
C GLU A 99 -1.97 -1.38 9.67
N LEU A 100 -1.90 -1.90 8.43
CA LEU A 100 -2.38 -1.25 7.21
C LEU A 100 -3.64 -1.94 6.71
N GLY A 101 -4.72 -1.20 6.50
CA GLY A 101 -5.98 -1.81 6.07
C GLY A 101 -7.08 -0.84 5.67
N PRO A 102 -8.08 -1.34 4.93
CA PRO A 102 -9.29 -0.62 4.57
C PRO A 102 -10.31 -0.62 5.71
N ASN A 103 -11.09 0.45 5.85
CA ASN A 103 -12.18 0.54 6.82
C ASN A 103 -13.58 0.21 6.25
N THR A 104 -13.64 -0.68 5.24
CA THR A 104 -14.90 -1.04 4.56
C THR A 104 -15.05 -2.54 4.30
N VAL A 105 -16.28 -3.04 4.40
CA VAL A 105 -16.60 -4.49 4.34
C VAL A 105 -16.42 -5.10 2.94
N ASP A 106 -16.63 -4.32 1.88
CA ASP A 106 -16.43 -4.74 0.49
C ASP A 106 -14.95 -4.76 0.07
N ALA A 107 -14.04 -4.39 0.96
CA ALA A 107 -12.61 -4.37 0.65
C ALA A 107 -12.03 -5.79 0.51
N ALA A 108 -12.49 -6.72 1.36
CA ALA A 108 -11.97 -8.09 1.41
C ALA A 108 -12.23 -8.88 0.13
N ILE A 109 -13.43 -8.75 -0.46
CA ILE A 109 -13.77 -9.45 -1.71
C ILE A 109 -12.90 -8.98 -2.88
N HIS A 110 -12.42 -7.73 -2.84
CA HIS A 110 -11.49 -7.22 -3.85
C HIS A 110 -10.04 -7.66 -3.57
N GLN A 111 -9.62 -7.72 -2.31
CA GLN A 111 -8.28 -8.18 -1.95
C GLN A 111 -8.09 -9.67 -2.27
N PHE A 112 -9.03 -10.52 -1.86
CA PHE A 112 -8.88 -11.98 -1.91
C PHE A 112 -9.64 -12.63 -3.06
N GLY A 113 -10.54 -11.91 -3.72
CA GLY A 113 -11.51 -12.52 -4.61
C GLY A 113 -12.53 -13.36 -3.85
N GLY A 114 -13.45 -13.98 -4.58
CA GLY A 114 -14.40 -14.91 -3.99
C GLY A 114 -15.62 -15.17 -4.84
N GLU A 115 -16.51 -15.98 -4.30
CA GLU A 115 -17.74 -16.40 -4.97
C GLU A 115 -18.95 -15.96 -4.16
N ILE A 116 -19.89 -15.31 -4.85
CA ILE A 116 -21.17 -14.92 -4.30
C ILE A 116 -22.21 -15.89 -4.85
N VAL A 117 -22.94 -16.55 -3.96
CA VAL A 117 -24.02 -17.49 -4.28
C VAL A 117 -25.29 -17.09 -3.52
N PRO A 118 -26.49 -17.41 -4.04
CA PRO A 118 -27.73 -17.24 -3.29
C PRO A 118 -27.73 -18.13 -2.06
N LYS A 119 -28.20 -17.61 -0.91
CA LYS A 119 -28.34 -18.38 0.32
C LYS A 119 -29.70 -19.08 0.41
N ASP A 120 -30.77 -18.30 0.24
CA ASP A 120 -32.16 -18.74 0.48
C ASP A 120 -33.03 -18.60 -0.79
N SER A 121 -32.43 -18.48 -1.98
CA SER A 121 -33.14 -18.33 -3.25
C SER A 121 -32.48 -19.15 -4.36
N GLN A 122 -33.16 -19.29 -5.52
CA GLN A 122 -32.63 -20.06 -6.64
C GLN A 122 -31.58 -19.29 -7.48
N ALA A 123 -31.53 -17.96 -7.37
CA ALA A 123 -30.64 -17.12 -8.16
C ALA A 123 -30.42 -15.73 -7.54
N LEU A 124 -29.24 -15.16 -7.82
CA LEU A 124 -28.89 -13.77 -7.57
C LEU A 124 -29.57 -12.90 -8.61
N ARG A 125 -30.25 -11.84 -8.16
CA ARG A 125 -30.89 -10.86 -9.04
C ARG A 125 -29.96 -9.66 -9.23
N ILE A 126 -29.39 -9.52 -10.42
CA ILE A 126 -28.58 -8.35 -10.81
C ILE A 126 -29.47 -7.35 -11.54
N PRO A 127 -29.64 -6.11 -11.03
CA PRO A 127 -30.38 -5.06 -11.73
C PRO A 127 -29.77 -4.77 -13.11
N GLY A 128 -30.61 -4.76 -14.15
CA GLY A 128 -30.19 -4.44 -15.51
C GLY A 128 -30.05 -2.93 -15.77
N LEU A 129 -29.73 -2.56 -17.00
CA LEU A 129 -29.68 -1.16 -17.44
C LEU A 129 -31.09 -0.54 -17.42
N SER A 130 -31.24 0.58 -16.70
CA SER A 130 -32.47 1.39 -16.70
C SER A 130 -32.92 1.70 -18.13
N GLY A 131 -34.15 1.28 -18.48
CA GLY A 131 -34.74 1.38 -19.82
C GLY A 131 -35.06 0.02 -20.47
N ALA A 132 -34.32 -1.04 -20.14
CA ALA A 132 -34.60 -2.42 -20.55
C ALA A 132 -34.81 -3.26 -19.28
N ASN A 133 -36.07 -3.42 -18.87
CA ASN A 133 -36.48 -3.97 -17.57
C ASN A 133 -36.27 -5.48 -17.41
N ARG A 134 -35.09 -6.02 -17.72
CA ARG A 134 -34.75 -7.44 -17.50
C ARG A 134 -33.59 -7.53 -16.53
N ALA A 135 -33.92 -7.81 -15.27
CA ALA A 135 -32.94 -8.25 -14.29
C ALA A 135 -32.26 -9.53 -14.79
N ILE A 136 -30.96 -9.65 -14.54
CA ILE A 136 -30.19 -10.85 -14.89
C ILE A 136 -30.16 -11.75 -13.67
N PHE A 137 -30.47 -13.03 -13.87
CA PHE A 137 -30.47 -14.02 -12.81
C PHE A 137 -29.26 -14.95 -12.96
N LEU A 138 -28.43 -15.02 -11.93
CA LEU A 138 -27.21 -15.83 -11.92
C LEU A 138 -27.23 -16.80 -10.75
N LYS A 139 -26.81 -18.05 -10.97
CA LYS A 139 -26.63 -19.02 -9.87
C LYS A 139 -25.42 -18.70 -9.00
N LYS A 140 -24.45 -17.97 -9.54
CA LYS A 140 -23.18 -17.63 -8.90
C LYS A 140 -22.54 -16.43 -9.60
N VAL A 141 -21.79 -15.63 -8.85
CA VAL A 141 -20.88 -14.60 -9.36
C VAL A 141 -19.49 -14.86 -8.80
N THR A 142 -18.50 -15.01 -9.66
CA THR A 142 -17.09 -15.10 -9.26
C THR A 142 -16.45 -13.72 -9.44
N ILE A 143 -15.83 -13.21 -8.37
CA ILE A 143 -15.08 -11.97 -8.37
C ILE A 143 -13.60 -12.34 -8.28
N PRO A 144 -12.76 -11.99 -9.28
CA PRO A 144 -11.34 -12.27 -9.18
C PRO A 144 -10.67 -11.35 -8.16
N ALA A 145 -9.61 -11.87 -7.54
CA ALA A 145 -8.76 -11.09 -6.66
C ALA A 145 -8.10 -9.95 -7.45
N ARG A 146 -8.04 -8.78 -6.82
CA ARG A 146 -7.33 -7.59 -7.27
C ARG A 146 -6.58 -7.04 -6.05
N PRO A 147 -5.52 -7.74 -5.59
CA PRO A 147 -4.82 -7.35 -4.38
C PRO A 147 -4.28 -5.93 -4.53
N TYR A 148 -4.58 -5.08 -3.56
CA TYR A 148 -4.08 -3.69 -3.50
C TYR A 148 -3.24 -3.46 -2.25
N ILE A 149 -3.39 -4.30 -1.22
CA ILE A 149 -2.49 -4.37 -0.07
C ILE A 149 -1.58 -5.59 -0.22
N GLY A 150 -0.31 -5.43 0.10
CA GLY A 150 0.69 -6.50 0.14
C GLY A 150 2.05 -5.95 0.55
N PHE A 151 3.06 -6.79 0.40
CA PHE A 151 4.45 -6.43 0.67
C PHE A 151 5.34 -7.06 -0.41
N GLY A 152 5.33 -6.46 -1.59
CA GLY A 152 6.20 -6.83 -2.71
C GLY A 152 7.46 -5.96 -2.76
N GLU A 153 8.24 -6.09 -3.84
CA GLU A 153 9.52 -5.39 -4.01
C GLU A 153 9.40 -3.86 -3.87
N VAL A 154 8.35 -3.27 -4.43
CA VAL A 154 8.10 -1.81 -4.31
C VAL A 154 7.76 -1.40 -2.88
N ASP A 155 7.08 -2.26 -2.11
CA ASP A 155 6.75 -1.96 -0.71
C ASP A 155 7.98 -2.07 0.18
N GLU A 156 8.82 -3.09 -0.03
CA GLU A 156 10.07 -3.28 0.69
C GLU A 156 11.02 -2.11 0.45
N GLN A 157 11.15 -1.67 -0.80
CA GLN A 157 11.96 -0.51 -1.15
C GLN A 157 11.38 0.76 -0.47
N ALA A 158 10.08 1.01 -0.61
CA ALA A 158 9.45 2.19 -0.01
C ALA A 158 9.57 2.21 1.53
N ALA A 159 9.47 1.05 2.18
CA ALA A 159 9.67 0.92 3.62
C ALA A 159 11.13 1.16 4.02
N THR A 160 12.07 0.64 3.24
CA THR A 160 13.51 0.83 3.45
C THR A 160 13.88 2.30 3.30
N ASP A 161 13.46 2.95 2.22
CA ASP A 161 13.70 4.37 1.98
C ASP A 161 13.12 5.22 3.11
N ALA A 162 11.87 4.96 3.51
CA ALA A 162 11.23 5.67 4.61
C ALA A 162 11.95 5.49 5.96
N LEU A 163 12.57 4.33 6.19
CA LEU A 163 13.37 4.04 7.37
C LEU A 163 14.73 4.76 7.33
N LEU A 164 15.40 4.77 6.18
CA LEU A 164 16.68 5.46 6.00
C LEU A 164 16.51 6.97 6.12
N ASP A 165 15.43 7.51 5.55
CA ASP A 165 15.01 8.90 5.74
C ASP A 165 14.70 9.19 7.22
N TRP A 166 13.99 8.27 7.89
CA TRP A 166 13.75 8.39 9.33
C TRP A 166 15.05 8.40 10.13
N LEU A 167 16.08 7.65 9.74
CA LEU A 167 17.37 7.64 10.41
C LEU A 167 18.29 8.79 9.99
N ASP A 168 17.86 9.67 9.09
CA ASP A 168 18.67 10.78 8.56
C ASP A 168 19.94 10.32 7.83
N ILE A 169 19.93 9.10 7.30
CA ILE A 169 21.13 8.50 6.69
C ILE A 169 21.40 9.10 5.29
N GLU A 170 20.36 9.55 4.56
CA GLU A 170 20.52 10.05 3.19
C GLU A 170 20.84 11.54 3.08
N GLN A 171 20.48 12.37 4.07
CA GLN A 171 20.69 13.82 3.98
C GLN A 171 22.16 14.21 4.18
N GLU A 172 22.89 13.50 5.05
CA GLU A 172 24.30 13.77 5.27
C GLU A 172 25.19 13.32 4.09
N ALA A 173 24.86 12.20 3.44
CA ALA A 173 25.59 11.68 2.28
C ALA A 173 25.57 12.61 1.05
N ARG A 174 24.60 13.55 0.97
CA ARG A 174 24.53 14.57 -0.08
C ARG A 174 25.20 15.90 0.29
N SER A 175 25.66 16.04 1.53
CA SER A 175 26.25 17.27 2.08
C SER A 175 27.77 17.21 2.29
N VAL A 176 28.40 16.09 1.89
CA VAL A 176 29.85 15.87 1.82
C VAL A 176 30.30 15.82 0.37
#